data_AF-A0A367G982-F1
#
_entry.id   AF-A0A367G982-F1
#
_cell.length_a   1.000
_cell.length_b   1.000
_cell.length_c   1.000
_cell.angle_alpha   90.00
_cell.angle_beta   90.00
_cell.angle_gamma   90.00
#
_symmetry.space_group_name_H-M   'P 1'
#
loop_
_entity.id
_entity.type
_entity.pdbx_description
1 polymer ?
#
loop_
_entity_poly.entity_id
_entity_poly.type
_entity_poly.pdbx_seq_one_letter_code
_entity_poly.pdbx_strand_id
1 'polypeptide(L)'
;MLIGLKKKYNTKIVNYTFRNKVKHKKGEHYTFAFEDMTGRKYYKYSNEDPFYAAFLKGKTLRDTCYHCKYKGAGHTGDILLCDFWGIEKAHPDFNAKYGASAVLIYSDKGKHLFEDIPDTAIRKKKSQYETVVACNSSIIKSTDANCKMKYSLNESDLVERMIPQKTIKSIVKNHIPEWLKYRIIKKL
;
A
#
# COMPACT_ATOMS: atom_id res chain seq x y z
N MET A 1 6.63 18.77 2.25
CA MET A 1 6.43 17.80 3.36
C MET A 1 7.12 18.24 4.65
N LEU A 2 8.46 18.27 4.74
CA LEU A 2 9.18 18.64 5.97
C LEU A 2 8.85 20.04 6.49
N ILE A 3 8.66 21.01 5.57
CA ILE A 3 8.25 22.38 5.92
C ILE A 3 6.87 22.39 6.59
N GLY A 4 5.90 21.65 6.05
CA GLY A 4 4.56 21.54 6.63
C GLY A 4 4.55 20.85 8.00
N LEU A 5 5.37 19.80 8.18
CA LEU A 5 5.54 19.15 9.48
C LEU A 5 6.22 20.06 10.49
N LYS A 6 7.26 20.80 10.07
CA LYS A 6 7.93 21.80 10.90
C LYS A 6 6.95 22.86 11.40
N LYS A 7 6.11 23.40 10.50
CA LYS A 7 5.08 24.39 10.86
C LYS A 7 4.04 23.80 11.84
N LYS A 8 3.58 22.57 11.58
CA LYS A 8 2.54 21.92 12.40
C LYS A 8 3.00 21.55 13.81
N TYR A 9 4.22 21.07 13.96
CA TYR A 9 4.76 20.60 15.24
C TYR A 9 5.71 21.60 15.90
N ASN A 10 5.88 22.78 15.30
CA ASN A 10 6.81 23.82 15.72
C ASN A 10 8.22 23.28 16.07
N THR A 11 8.72 22.34 15.27
CA THR A 11 9.98 21.65 15.54
C THR A 11 10.74 21.32 14.26
N LYS A 12 12.07 21.35 14.32
CA LYS A 12 12.92 20.98 13.19
C LYS A 12 12.97 19.45 13.08
N ILE A 13 12.62 18.94 11.90
CA ILE A 13 12.65 17.52 11.58
C ILE A 13 14.05 17.13 11.13
N VAL A 14 14.65 16.11 11.76
CA VAL A 14 15.97 15.58 11.40
C VAL A 14 15.88 14.30 10.58
N ASN A 15 14.93 13.42 10.90
CA ASN A 15 14.69 12.19 10.18
C ASN A 15 13.23 12.09 9.77
N TYR A 16 12.99 11.49 8.60
CA TYR A 16 11.66 11.15 8.12
C TYR A 16 11.70 9.78 7.45
N THR A 17 10.78 8.89 7.80
CA THR A 17 10.70 7.54 7.26
C THR A 17 9.29 7.24 6.77
N PHE A 18 9.14 6.99 5.48
CA PHE A 18 7.92 6.41 4.92
C PHE A 18 7.81 4.93 5.31
N ARG A 19 6.58 4.44 5.49
CA ARG A 19 6.30 3.02 5.71
C ARG A 19 7.07 2.36 6.86
N ASN A 20 7.17 3.09 7.98
CA ASN A 20 7.69 2.56 9.23
C ASN A 20 6.76 1.45 9.78
N LYS A 21 7.36 0.29 10.10
CA LYS A 21 6.68 -0.93 10.56
C LYS A 21 6.79 -1.18 12.08
N VAL A 22 7.38 -0.26 12.84
CA VAL A 22 7.63 -0.43 14.29
C VAL A 22 6.33 -0.63 15.06
N LYS A 23 5.32 0.20 14.78
CA LYS A 23 4.00 0.14 15.43
C LYS A 23 3.02 -0.80 14.72
N HIS A 24 3.12 -0.93 13.39
CA HIS A 24 2.24 -1.77 12.59
C HIS A 24 3.05 -2.71 11.68
N LYS A 25 3.08 -4.01 12.03
CA LYS A 25 3.87 -5.02 11.33
C LYS A 25 3.22 -5.56 10.03
N LYS A 26 1.95 -5.23 9.75
CA LYS A 26 1.19 -5.70 8.57
C LYS A 26 0.48 -4.55 7.85
N GLY A 27 0.34 -4.68 6.52
CA GLY A 27 -0.70 -4.02 5.72
C GLY A 27 -0.73 -2.49 5.69
N GLU A 28 -1.81 -1.96 5.09
CA GLU A 28 -2.05 -0.60 4.56
C GLU A 28 -1.92 0.59 5.55
N HIS A 29 -1.65 0.34 6.83
CA HIS A 29 -1.55 1.36 7.88
C HIS A 29 -0.10 1.65 8.26
N TYR A 30 0.73 1.76 7.23
CA TYR A 30 2.12 2.14 7.36
C TYR A 30 2.23 3.46 8.11
N THR A 31 2.98 3.49 9.20
CA THR A 31 3.22 4.77 9.87
C THR A 31 4.26 5.56 9.08
N PHE A 32 4.15 6.87 9.02
CA PHE A 32 5.35 7.68 8.83
C PHE A 32 5.91 8.00 10.21
N ALA A 33 7.22 7.97 10.31
CA ALA A 33 7.93 8.36 11.51
C ALA A 33 8.77 9.60 11.21
N PHE A 34 8.79 10.53 12.15
CA PHE A 34 9.77 11.61 12.11
C PHE A 34 10.38 11.85 13.48
N GLU A 35 11.60 12.36 13.46
CA GLU A 35 12.38 12.65 14.64
C GLU A 35 12.68 14.14 14.69
N ASP A 36 12.57 14.73 15.87
CA ASP A 36 13.00 16.12 16.09
C ASP A 36 14.44 16.22 16.61
N MET A 37 14.95 17.44 16.74
CA MET A 37 16.30 17.71 17.24
C MET A 37 16.57 17.18 18.65
N THR A 38 15.53 16.84 19.43
CA THR A 38 15.67 16.28 20.79
C THR A 38 15.69 14.74 20.79
N GLY A 39 15.58 14.11 19.61
CA GLY A 39 15.50 12.65 19.46
C GLY A 39 14.10 12.08 19.66
N ARG A 40 13.08 12.93 19.85
CA ARG A 40 11.70 12.48 20.05
C ARG A 40 11.11 11.96 18.74
N LYS A 41 10.57 10.74 18.77
CA LYS A 41 9.97 10.07 17.61
C LYS A 41 8.46 10.19 17.62
N TYR A 42 7.90 10.64 16.50
CA TYR A 42 6.48 10.75 16.26
C TYR A 42 6.06 9.69 15.26
N TYR A 43 4.96 8.98 15.55
CA TYR A 43 4.38 7.98 14.66
C TYR A 43 2.99 8.45 14.22
N LYS A 44 2.73 8.43 12.92
CA LYS A 44 1.49 8.93 12.32
C LYS A 44 1.01 8.00 11.22
N TYR A 45 -0.28 7.95 10.94
CA TYR A 45 -0.78 7.07 9.90
C TYR A 45 -0.41 7.58 8.50
N SER A 46 -0.24 6.66 7.55
CA SER A 46 0.02 6.95 6.13
C SER A 46 -0.96 7.94 5.51
N ASN A 47 -2.24 7.87 5.88
CA ASN A 47 -3.26 8.78 5.39
C ASN A 47 -3.22 10.17 6.03
N GLU A 48 -2.34 10.41 7.01
CA GLU A 48 -2.09 11.72 7.59
C GLU A 48 -0.89 12.41 6.96
N ASP A 49 -0.11 11.69 6.17
CA ASP A 49 0.93 12.29 5.33
C ASP A 49 0.29 12.79 4.03
N PRO A 50 0.35 14.10 3.72
CA PRO A 50 -0.30 14.65 2.53
C PRO A 50 0.21 14.00 1.24
N PHE A 51 1.52 13.82 1.14
CA PHE A 51 2.16 13.31 -0.07
C PHE A 51 1.81 11.83 -0.29
N TYR A 52 1.98 11.02 0.75
CA TYR A 52 1.72 9.59 0.67
C TYR A 52 0.22 9.30 0.51
N ALA A 53 -0.65 10.08 1.16
CA ALA A 53 -2.09 9.96 0.96
C ALA A 53 -2.52 10.34 -0.47
N ALA A 54 -1.96 11.41 -1.04
CA ALA A 54 -2.22 11.80 -2.42
C ALA A 54 -1.70 10.72 -3.40
N PHE A 55 -0.53 10.14 -3.13
CA PHE A 55 0.03 9.02 -3.90
C PHE A 55 -0.86 7.78 -3.84
N LEU A 56 -1.30 7.36 -2.66
CA LEU A 56 -2.19 6.19 -2.49
C LEU A 56 -3.56 6.38 -3.13
N LYS A 57 -4.06 7.62 -3.19
CA LYS A 57 -5.29 7.97 -3.92
C LYS A 57 -5.06 8.13 -5.42
N GLY A 58 -3.83 7.94 -5.90
CA GLY A 58 -3.49 8.05 -7.29
C GLY A 58 -3.54 9.48 -7.84
N LYS A 59 -3.43 10.51 -6.99
CA LYS A 59 -3.53 11.92 -7.44
C LYS A 59 -2.24 12.47 -8.02
N THR A 60 -1.11 11.94 -7.57
CA THR A 60 0.24 12.45 -7.86
C THR A 60 1.11 11.41 -8.59
N LEU A 61 0.47 10.45 -9.27
CA LEU A 61 1.20 9.46 -10.08
C LEU A 61 1.79 10.12 -11.34
N ARG A 62 2.82 9.49 -11.90
CA ARG A 62 3.34 9.84 -13.23
C ARG A 62 2.27 9.57 -14.30
N ASP A 63 2.30 10.33 -15.38
CA ASP A 63 1.28 10.28 -16.44
C ASP A 63 1.14 8.89 -17.06
N THR A 64 2.26 8.19 -17.19
CA THR A 64 2.31 6.81 -17.69
C THR A 64 1.62 5.80 -16.76
N CYS A 65 1.44 6.11 -15.47
CA CYS A 65 0.75 5.21 -14.54
C CYS A 65 -0.76 5.16 -14.78
N TYR A 66 -1.36 6.23 -15.32
CA TYR A 66 -2.78 6.27 -15.68
C TYR A 66 -3.07 5.57 -17.01
N HIS A 67 -2.04 5.32 -17.83
CA HIS A 67 -2.14 4.66 -19.14
C HIS A 67 -1.08 3.57 -19.26
N CYS A 68 -0.89 2.78 -18.20
CA CYS A 68 0.21 1.82 -18.13
C CYS A 68 -0.09 0.65 -19.07
N LYS A 69 0.69 0.55 -20.15
CA LYS A 69 0.56 -0.52 -21.15
C LYS A 69 0.90 -1.93 -20.64
N TYR A 70 1.46 -2.05 -19.44
CA TYR A 70 1.90 -3.33 -18.85
C TYR A 70 0.85 -3.95 -17.90
N LYS A 71 -0.39 -3.43 -17.92
CA LYS A 71 -1.50 -3.96 -17.12
C LYS A 71 -2.31 -4.99 -17.92
N GLY A 72 -2.94 -5.91 -17.21
CA GLY A 72 -3.79 -6.94 -17.80
C GLY A 72 -3.06 -7.73 -18.89
N ALA A 73 -3.66 -7.78 -20.07
CA ALA A 73 -3.11 -8.49 -21.24
C ALA A 73 -1.79 -7.90 -21.77
N GLY A 74 -1.45 -6.65 -21.42
CA GLY A 74 -0.18 -6.04 -21.81
C GLY A 74 1.00 -6.43 -20.92
N HIS A 75 0.79 -7.30 -19.93
CA HIS A 75 1.87 -7.83 -19.09
C HIS A 75 2.86 -8.65 -19.93
N THR A 76 4.16 -8.44 -19.71
CA THR A 76 5.23 -9.10 -20.47
C THR A 76 6.21 -9.88 -19.60
N GLY A 77 5.98 -9.96 -18.29
CA GLY A 77 6.85 -10.69 -17.37
C GLY A 77 6.53 -12.18 -17.36
N ASP A 78 7.53 -13.01 -17.08
CA ASP A 78 7.35 -14.45 -16.90
C ASP A 78 6.57 -14.77 -15.60
N ILE A 79 6.85 -13.99 -14.54
CA ILE A 79 6.23 -14.08 -13.20
C ILE A 79 5.89 -12.68 -12.69
N LEU A 80 4.69 -12.50 -12.14
CA LEU A 80 4.27 -11.32 -11.40
C LEU A 80 4.11 -11.67 -9.92
N LEU A 81 4.79 -10.91 -9.05
CA LEU A 81 4.66 -10.98 -7.60
C LEU A 81 3.91 -9.76 -7.08
N CYS A 82 2.92 -9.99 -6.23
CA CYS A 82 2.19 -8.93 -5.54
C CYS A 82 1.73 -9.37 -4.14
N ASP A 83 1.28 -8.42 -3.33
CA ASP A 83 0.66 -8.74 -2.05
C ASP A 83 -0.67 -9.49 -2.29
N PHE A 84 -0.89 -10.61 -1.59
CA PHE A 84 -2.16 -11.33 -1.67
C PHE A 84 -3.20 -10.67 -0.76
N TRP A 85 -3.72 -9.51 -1.16
CA TRP A 85 -4.86 -8.87 -0.50
C TRP A 85 -6.07 -9.82 -0.47
N GLY A 86 -6.66 -10.02 0.72
CA GLY A 86 -7.81 -10.90 0.92
C GLY A 86 -7.49 -12.39 1.08
N ILE A 87 -6.21 -12.77 1.24
CA ILE A 87 -5.81 -14.17 1.42
C ILE A 87 -6.52 -14.85 2.61
N GLU A 88 -6.77 -14.12 3.69
CA GLU A 88 -7.46 -14.65 4.87
C GLU A 88 -8.88 -15.15 4.59
N LYS A 89 -9.53 -14.63 3.54
CA LYS A 89 -10.83 -15.09 3.05
C LYS A 89 -10.68 -16.18 2.00
N ALA A 90 -9.74 -16.00 1.07
CA ALA A 90 -9.50 -16.94 -0.02
C ALA A 90 -8.95 -18.29 0.45
N HIS A 91 -8.06 -18.28 1.44
CA HIS A 91 -7.32 -19.43 1.96
C HIS A 91 -7.20 -19.33 3.49
N PRO A 92 -8.29 -19.55 4.24
CA PRO A 92 -8.32 -19.36 5.69
C PRO A 92 -7.40 -20.30 6.48
N ASP A 93 -7.08 -21.46 5.90
CA ASP A 93 -6.15 -22.49 6.38
C ASP A 93 -4.67 -22.17 6.07
N PHE A 94 -4.40 -21.25 5.13
CA PHE A 94 -3.04 -20.83 4.85
C PHE A 94 -2.57 -19.84 5.91
N ASN A 95 -1.59 -20.24 6.72
CA ASN A 95 -1.01 -19.38 7.74
C ASN A 95 -0.20 -18.22 7.12
N ALA A 96 -0.91 -17.13 6.79
CA ALA A 96 -0.40 -15.85 6.31
C ALA A 96 -0.32 -14.82 7.47
N LYS A 97 0.13 -15.23 8.66
CA LYS A 97 0.19 -14.34 9.83
C LYS A 97 0.90 -13.02 9.53
N TYR A 98 1.92 -13.00 8.66
CA TYR A 98 2.65 -11.78 8.32
C TYR A 98 2.38 -11.28 6.88
N GLY A 99 1.33 -11.78 6.26
CA GLY A 99 1.04 -11.60 4.83
C GLY A 99 1.54 -12.80 4.01
N ALA A 100 1.15 -12.79 2.75
CA ALA A 100 1.59 -13.73 1.73
C ALA A 100 1.64 -13.00 0.39
N SER A 101 2.50 -13.46 -0.51
CA SER A 101 2.54 -12.97 -1.88
C SER A 101 1.65 -13.83 -2.76
N ALA A 102 0.94 -13.21 -3.70
CA ALA A 102 0.39 -13.90 -4.85
C ALA A 102 1.47 -13.98 -5.94
N VAL A 103 1.60 -15.16 -6.53
CA VAL A 103 2.52 -15.45 -7.63
C VAL A 103 1.68 -15.80 -8.85
N LEU A 104 1.72 -14.94 -9.86
CA LEU A 104 1.04 -15.19 -11.14
C LEU A 104 2.09 -15.56 -12.18
N ILE A 105 1.88 -16.69 -12.85
CA ILE A 105 2.81 -17.25 -13.84
C ILE A 105 2.19 -17.04 -15.23
N TYR A 106 2.95 -16.43 -16.13
CA TYR A 106 2.46 -16.00 -17.46
C TYR A 106 3.16 -16.68 -18.63
N SER A 107 4.23 -17.44 -18.39
CA SER A 107 4.98 -18.16 -19.44
C SER A 107 5.46 -19.53 -18.95
N ASP A 108 5.79 -20.41 -19.89
CA ASP A 108 6.40 -21.71 -19.59
C ASP A 108 7.74 -21.54 -18.87
N LYS A 109 8.52 -20.53 -19.25
CA LYS A 109 9.75 -20.17 -18.54
C LYS A 109 9.48 -19.77 -17.09
N GLY A 110 8.47 -18.94 -16.84
CA GLY A 110 8.05 -18.57 -15.49
C GLY A 110 7.57 -19.77 -14.68
N LYS A 111 6.89 -20.71 -15.33
CA LYS A 111 6.46 -21.96 -14.72
C LYS A 111 7.65 -22.80 -14.28
N HIS A 112 8.61 -23.04 -15.17
CA HIS A 112 9.84 -23.76 -14.85
C HIS A 112 10.60 -23.10 -13.69
N LEU A 113 10.80 -21.77 -13.75
CA LEU A 113 11.47 -21.02 -12.67
C LEU A 113 10.76 -21.16 -11.32
N PHE A 114 9.43 -21.25 -11.29
CA PHE A 114 8.67 -21.42 -10.06
C PHE A 114 8.68 -22.87 -9.54
N GLU A 115 8.64 -23.84 -10.45
CA GLU A 115 8.70 -25.27 -10.14
C GLU A 115 10.08 -25.68 -9.61
N ASP A 116 11.16 -25.06 -10.10
CA ASP A 116 12.53 -25.29 -9.64
C ASP A 116 12.77 -24.84 -8.19
N ILE A 117 11.86 -24.05 -7.59
CA ILE A 117 11.98 -23.63 -6.20
C ILE A 117 11.64 -24.82 -5.28
N PRO A 118 12.56 -25.27 -4.42
CA PRO A 118 12.28 -26.39 -3.52
C PRO A 118 11.10 -26.11 -2.58
N ASP A 119 10.28 -27.11 -2.30
CA ASP A 119 9.15 -26.99 -1.37
C ASP A 119 9.60 -26.72 0.08
N THR A 120 10.86 -27.00 0.40
CA THR A 120 11.49 -26.64 1.67
C THR A 120 11.81 -25.15 1.78
N ALA A 121 11.93 -24.43 0.66
CA ALA A 121 12.29 -23.01 0.64
C ALA A 121 11.08 -22.10 0.86
N ILE A 122 9.92 -22.46 0.30
CA ILE A 122 8.70 -21.66 0.39
C ILE A 122 7.45 -22.52 0.59
N ARG A 123 6.49 -22.00 1.37
CA ARG A 123 5.16 -22.60 1.49
C ARG A 123 4.27 -22.13 0.35
N LYS A 124 3.79 -23.06 -0.46
CA LYS A 124 2.97 -22.77 -1.65
C LYS A 124 1.52 -23.23 -1.40
N LYS A 125 0.55 -22.49 -1.94
CA LYS A 125 -0.83 -22.94 -2.03
C LYS A 125 -1.44 -22.43 -3.34
N LYS A 126 -2.01 -23.35 -4.13
CA LYS A 126 -2.65 -22.99 -5.40
C LYS A 126 -3.88 -22.13 -5.13
N SER A 127 -4.06 -21.09 -5.94
CA SER A 127 -5.20 -20.17 -5.89
C SER A 127 -5.74 -19.91 -7.29
N GLN A 128 -6.95 -19.38 -7.36
CA GLN A 128 -7.54 -18.87 -8.60
C GLN A 128 -7.05 -17.45 -8.91
N TYR A 129 -6.90 -17.14 -10.20
CA TYR A 129 -6.47 -15.82 -10.70
C TYR A 129 -7.46 -14.73 -10.30
N GLU A 130 -8.75 -15.01 -10.47
CA GLU A 130 -9.86 -14.09 -10.22
C GLU A 130 -9.86 -13.63 -8.76
N THR A 131 -9.57 -14.53 -7.83
CA THR A 131 -9.47 -14.23 -6.40
C THR A 131 -8.35 -13.25 -6.09
N VAL A 132 -7.20 -13.39 -6.76
CA VAL A 132 -6.06 -12.46 -6.59
C VAL A 132 -6.44 -11.09 -7.15
N VAL A 133 -6.97 -11.05 -8.37
CA VAL A 133 -7.29 -9.81 -9.09
C VAL A 133 -8.44 -9.03 -8.45
N ALA A 134 -9.43 -9.70 -7.86
CA ALA A 134 -10.54 -9.07 -7.16
C ALA A 134 -10.08 -8.06 -6.09
N CYS A 135 -8.98 -8.39 -5.40
CA CYS A 135 -8.38 -7.52 -4.38
C CYS A 135 -7.12 -6.78 -4.87
N ASN A 136 -6.67 -7.04 -6.10
CA ASN A 136 -5.47 -6.45 -6.71
C ASN A 136 -5.78 -5.83 -8.08
N SER A 137 -6.70 -4.87 -8.11
CA SER A 137 -7.15 -4.29 -9.38
C SER A 137 -6.02 -3.64 -10.21
N SER A 138 -4.94 -3.20 -9.56
CA SER A 138 -3.76 -2.66 -10.23
C SER A 138 -3.01 -3.68 -11.11
N ILE A 139 -3.35 -4.97 -11.06
CA ILE A 139 -2.84 -5.98 -11.99
C ILE A 139 -3.48 -5.79 -13.37
N ILE A 140 -4.80 -5.55 -13.40
CA ILE A 140 -5.58 -5.55 -14.65
C ILE A 140 -5.87 -4.15 -15.19
N LYS A 141 -5.89 -3.13 -14.35
CA LYS A 141 -6.25 -1.77 -14.76
C LYS A 141 -5.32 -0.71 -14.20
N SER A 142 -5.15 0.35 -14.97
CA SER A 142 -4.52 1.58 -14.52
C SER A 142 -5.43 2.36 -13.56
N THR A 143 -4.82 3.25 -12.79
CA THR A 143 -5.54 4.26 -12.02
C THR A 143 -6.31 5.18 -12.96
N ASP A 144 -7.52 5.58 -12.57
CA ASP A 144 -8.32 6.56 -13.29
C ASP A 144 -7.57 7.89 -13.45
N ALA A 145 -7.40 8.34 -14.70
CA ALA A 145 -6.75 9.61 -15.04
C ALA A 145 -7.46 10.82 -14.43
N ASN A 146 -8.77 10.73 -14.18
CA ASN A 146 -9.56 11.78 -13.54
C ASN A 146 -9.15 12.02 -12.08
N CYS A 147 -8.48 11.06 -11.44
CA CYS A 147 -7.93 11.24 -10.10
C CYS A 147 -6.71 12.17 -10.08
N LYS A 148 -6.04 12.37 -11.23
CA LYS A 148 -4.81 13.17 -11.32
C LYS A 148 -5.10 14.61 -10.92
N MET A 149 -4.38 15.10 -9.92
CA MET A 149 -4.46 16.51 -9.55
C MET A 149 -3.46 17.32 -10.37
N LYS A 150 -3.86 18.52 -10.79
CA LYS A 150 -2.91 19.52 -11.32
C LYS A 150 -2.23 20.20 -10.14
N TYR A 151 -0.90 20.27 -10.19
CA TYR A 151 -0.10 20.94 -9.17
C TYR A 151 1.17 21.54 -9.73
N SER A 152 1.65 22.58 -9.06
CA SER A 152 2.99 23.13 -9.22
C SER A 152 3.69 23.14 -7.87
N LEU A 153 4.98 22.83 -7.84
CA LEU A 153 5.76 22.78 -6.59
C LEU A 153 5.88 24.15 -5.91
N ASN A 154 5.59 25.24 -6.64
CA ASN A 154 5.65 26.61 -6.13
C ASN A 154 4.32 27.08 -5.51
N GLU A 155 3.25 26.27 -5.60
CA GLU A 155 1.96 26.60 -4.99
C GLU A 155 2.05 26.57 -3.47
N SER A 156 1.72 27.70 -2.83
CA SER A 156 1.80 27.85 -1.38
C SER A 156 0.82 26.97 -0.60
N ASP A 157 -0.28 26.55 -1.23
CA ASP A 157 -1.35 25.72 -0.65
C ASP A 157 -1.29 24.25 -1.10
N LEU A 158 -0.23 23.85 -1.82
CA LEU A 158 -0.11 22.50 -2.38
C LEU A 158 -0.27 21.40 -1.32
N VAL A 159 0.36 21.59 -0.17
CA VAL A 159 0.35 20.60 0.92
C VAL A 159 -1.07 20.43 1.45
N GLU A 160 -1.80 21.53 1.62
CA GLU A 160 -3.18 21.56 2.07
C GLU A 160 -4.09 20.83 1.09
N ARG A 161 -3.93 21.04 -0.22
CA ARG A 161 -4.69 20.34 -1.27
C ARG A 161 -4.39 18.83 -1.34
N MET A 162 -3.19 18.42 -0.92
CA MET A 162 -2.80 17.01 -0.84
C MET A 162 -3.36 16.29 0.40
N ILE A 163 -3.72 17.03 1.46
CA ILE A 163 -4.29 16.43 2.68
C ILE A 163 -5.64 15.79 2.32
N PRO A 164 -5.82 14.48 2.56
CA PRO A 164 -7.10 13.85 2.32
C PRO A 164 -8.13 14.40 3.30
N GLN A 165 -9.33 14.73 2.81
CA GLN A 165 -10.46 15.00 3.68
C GLN A 165 -10.71 13.78 4.58
N LYS A 166 -10.69 14.00 5.89
CA LYS A 166 -10.94 12.96 6.88
C LYS A 166 -12.44 12.77 7.01
N THR A 167 -12.93 11.58 6.71
CA THR A 167 -14.31 11.21 7.01
C THR A 167 -14.42 10.71 8.45
N ILE A 168 -15.58 10.86 9.09
CA ILE A 168 -15.86 10.30 10.43
C ILE A 168 -15.51 8.81 10.46
N LYS A 169 -15.87 8.07 9.40
CA LYS A 169 -15.52 6.65 9.22
C LYS A 169 -14.01 6.40 9.30
N SER A 170 -13.18 7.23 8.64
CA SER A 170 -11.73 7.08 8.67
C SER A 170 -11.14 7.39 10.06
N ILE A 171 -11.71 8.36 10.77
CA ILE A 171 -11.27 8.71 12.12
C ILE A 171 -11.58 7.55 13.08
N VAL A 172 -12.81 7.04 13.05
CA VAL A 172 -13.23 5.90 13.86
C VAL A 172 -12.39 4.67 13.56
N LYS A 173 -12.17 4.34 12.27
CA LYS A 173 -11.34 3.18 11.87
C LYS A 173 -9.92 3.24 12.46
N ASN A 174 -9.34 4.42 12.60
CA ASN A 174 -8.00 4.59 13.16
C ASN A 174 -7.94 4.37 14.68
N HIS A 175 -9.05 4.54 15.41
CA HIS A 175 -9.12 4.33 16.85
C HIS A 175 -9.53 2.90 17.24
N ILE A 176 -10.04 2.11 16.28
CA ILE A 176 -10.38 0.70 16.52
C ILE A 176 -9.08 -0.12 16.65
N PRO A 177 -8.91 -0.93 17.73
CA PRO A 177 -7.78 -1.83 17.86
C PRO A 177 -7.71 -2.86 16.73
N GLU A 178 -6.50 -3.20 16.27
CA GLU A 178 -6.29 -4.15 15.17
C GLU A 178 -6.98 -5.51 15.40
N TRP A 179 -6.90 -6.05 16.62
CA TRP A 179 -7.53 -7.33 16.96
C TRP A 179 -9.04 -7.34 16.69
N LEU A 180 -9.72 -6.20 16.91
CA LEU A 180 -11.15 -6.07 16.70
C LEU A 180 -11.47 -5.96 15.19
N LYS A 181 -10.64 -5.24 14.42
CA LYS A 181 -10.77 -5.19 12.94
C LYS A 181 -10.69 -6.58 12.33
N TYR A 182 -9.70 -7.37 12.72
CA TYR A 182 -9.52 -8.73 12.20
C TYR A 182 -10.64 -9.68 12.63
N ARG A 183 -11.21 -9.50 13.82
CA ARG A 183 -12.34 -10.32 14.30
C ARG A 183 -13.63 -10.03 13.53
N ILE A 184 -13.83 -8.78 13.10
CA ILE A 184 -14.96 -8.37 12.25
C ILE A 184 -14.75 -8.84 10.81
N ILE A 185 -13.55 -8.68 10.25
CA ILE A 185 -13.23 -9.07 8.86
C ILE A 185 -13.28 -10.59 8.66
N LYS A 186 -12.94 -11.40 9.69
CA LYS A 186 -13.05 -12.87 9.63
C LYS A 186 -14.50 -13.39 9.73
N LYS A 187 -15.46 -12.55 10.14
CA LYS A 187 -16.88 -12.91 10.31
C LYS A 187 -17.78 -12.45 9.16
N LEU A 188 -17.21 -11.75 8.17
CA LEU A 188 -17.85 -11.27 6.94
C LEU A 188 -17.15 -11.88 5.74
#